data_AF-A0A642UNY7-F1
#
_entry.id   AF-A0A642UNY7-F1
#
_cell.length_a   1.000
_cell.length_b   1.000
_cell.length_c   1.000
_cell.angle_alpha   90.00
_cell.angle_beta   90.00
_cell.angle_gamma   90.00
#
_symmetry.space_group_name_H-M   'P 1'
#
loop_
_entity.id
_entity.type
_entity.pdbx_description
1 polymer ?
#
loop_
_entity_poly.entity_id
_entity_poly.type
_entity_poly.pdbx_seq_one_letter_code
_entity_poly.pdbx_strand_id
1 'polypeptide(L)'
;MSNTRASFYRRQSQGMAPPQSEQDIAETINFLQILRFDISREELERPTPKVMAAFMEHIVDQLVGLTPEMISERVHELFADRPEMISEWEPKIRETVMFHAFHDLLRLSRTPEMTGLTIANITKPDVATFRAIVNAVIEFAQFRDHQGDVNDILASMEASTDRDTKAEEDLVQAQAEYNEINRIVQSQSSDLDQCEHYNYLLSQELLKVKDTADVLVQQCEDFKRDKRSLTNDIQLKQNELEQLSLDVRELESYQNFDHDAELREIEALEEDIAHLEQETAAFSEQKQRYISMQRQLQIPQAHFQILLNEVNEYQKLYEDATEAKQDNARSQSDLRRLENELLRLRDQAERHEKHLKSTNEKLNRFKEQYEQRKRDDDERSRQEEREHSRVLATLDQEKLEIEKLERDTAELEAIANDEMHSHNRQLGELDNMLLKLINAVNNHWVPTSESFEKAVKEMVAVNPSEPVAVTTDDN
;
A
#
# COMPACT_ATOMS: atom_id res chain seq x y z
N MET A 1 25.80 -29.80 18.88
CA MET A 1 26.70 -29.85 17.70
C MET A 1 27.66 -28.65 17.71
N SER A 2 28.31 -28.38 18.86
CA SER A 2 28.99 -27.09 19.07
C SER A 2 30.52 -27.19 19.14
N ASN A 3 31.08 -28.42 19.17
CA ASN A 3 32.52 -28.64 19.26
C ASN A 3 33.23 -28.84 17.91
N THR A 4 32.49 -28.94 16.80
CA THR A 4 33.09 -29.13 15.46
C THR A 4 33.30 -27.82 14.70
N ARG A 5 32.60 -26.73 15.08
CA ARG A 5 32.74 -25.42 14.41
C ARG A 5 33.98 -24.63 14.85
N ALA A 6 34.47 -24.86 16.07
CA ALA A 6 35.65 -24.16 16.60
C ALA A 6 36.98 -24.63 15.95
N SER A 7 37.02 -25.81 15.33
CA SER A 7 38.23 -26.32 14.66
C SER A 7 38.42 -25.78 13.24
N PHE A 8 37.36 -25.21 12.62
CA PHE A 8 37.43 -24.66 11.27
C PHE A 8 38.15 -23.29 11.25
N TYR A 9 37.82 -22.41 12.21
CA TYR A 9 38.43 -21.08 12.31
C TYR A 9 39.90 -21.06 12.74
N ARG A 10 40.46 -22.18 13.23
CA ARG A 10 41.86 -22.24 13.69
C ARG A 10 42.88 -22.58 12.59
N ARG A 11 42.43 -23.01 11.41
CA ARG A 11 43.31 -23.37 10.27
C ARG A 11 43.59 -22.21 9.30
N GLN A 12 42.97 -21.05 9.51
CA GLN A 12 42.97 -19.89 8.59
C GLN A 12 44.19 -18.95 8.73
N SER A 13 45.25 -19.33 9.45
CA SER A 13 46.43 -18.47 9.68
C SER A 13 47.60 -18.69 8.71
N GLN A 14 47.43 -19.54 7.69
CA GLN A 14 48.48 -19.84 6.70
C GLN A 14 47.94 -19.89 5.27
N GLY A 15 47.33 -18.81 4.77
CA GLY A 15 47.30 -18.39 3.34
C GLY A 15 47.06 -19.40 2.20
N MET A 16 46.58 -20.61 2.48
CA MET A 16 46.20 -21.63 1.51
C MET A 16 44.91 -22.25 1.99
N ALA A 17 43.83 -21.98 1.26
CA ALA A 17 42.57 -22.69 1.43
C ALA A 17 42.86 -24.21 1.36
N PRO A 18 42.50 -25.01 2.38
CA PRO A 18 42.71 -26.44 2.33
C PRO A 18 41.93 -27.03 1.15
N PRO A 19 42.41 -28.11 0.50
CA PRO A 19 41.64 -28.80 -0.51
C PRO A 19 40.32 -29.26 0.13
N GLN A 20 39.23 -28.69 -0.36
CA GLN A 20 37.87 -29.09 -0.02
C GLN A 20 37.75 -30.60 -0.21
N SER A 21 37.24 -31.29 0.82
CA SER A 21 36.94 -32.71 0.75
C SER A 21 35.83 -32.96 -0.28
N GLU A 22 35.70 -34.17 -0.83
CA GLU A 22 34.64 -34.48 -1.81
C GLU A 22 33.21 -34.21 -1.27
N GLN A 23 33.04 -34.24 0.06
CA GLN A 23 31.79 -33.87 0.73
C GLN A 23 31.48 -32.37 0.57
N ASP A 24 32.49 -31.51 0.62
CA ASP A 24 32.31 -30.05 0.54
C ASP A 24 31.86 -29.60 -0.87
N ILE A 25 32.26 -30.31 -1.92
CA ILE A 25 31.84 -30.01 -3.31
C ILE A 25 30.35 -30.30 -3.52
N ALA A 26 29.85 -31.42 -3.00
CA ALA A 26 28.44 -31.77 -3.13
C ALA A 26 27.54 -30.80 -2.37
N GLU A 27 27.97 -30.36 -1.17
CA GLU A 27 27.27 -29.34 -0.39
C GLU A 27 27.26 -27.97 -1.10
N THR A 28 28.38 -27.58 -1.72
CA THR A 28 28.49 -26.37 -2.53
C THR A 28 27.49 -26.38 -3.68
N ILE A 29 27.41 -27.48 -4.43
CA ILE A 29 26.46 -27.63 -5.54
C ILE A 29 25.01 -27.54 -5.04
N ASN A 30 24.68 -28.25 -3.95
CA ASN A 30 23.34 -28.19 -3.36
C ASN A 30 22.97 -26.76 -2.93
N PHE A 31 23.92 -26.00 -2.37
CA PHE A 31 23.66 -24.63 -1.97
C PHE A 31 23.45 -23.71 -3.19
N LEU A 32 24.24 -23.87 -4.24
CA LEU A 32 24.04 -23.12 -5.49
C LEU A 32 22.68 -23.44 -6.13
N GLN A 33 22.22 -24.69 -6.06
CA GLN A 33 20.87 -25.06 -6.49
C GLN A 33 19.77 -24.40 -5.64
N ILE A 34 19.97 -24.23 -4.33
CA ILE A 34 19.05 -23.45 -3.47
C ILE A 34 19.01 -21.99 -3.93
N LEU A 35 20.16 -21.43 -4.33
CA LEU A 35 20.25 -20.12 -5.00
C LEU A 35 19.76 -20.14 -6.46
N ARG A 36 19.18 -21.24 -6.93
CA ARG A 36 18.66 -21.45 -8.29
C ARG A 36 19.72 -21.35 -9.40
N PHE A 37 20.98 -21.59 -9.06
CA PHE A 37 22.07 -21.69 -10.02
C PHE A 37 22.46 -23.15 -10.23
N ASP A 38 22.04 -23.71 -11.37
CA ASP A 38 22.38 -25.09 -11.73
C ASP A 38 23.79 -25.15 -12.29
N ILE A 39 24.71 -25.74 -11.51
CA ILE A 39 26.08 -26.00 -11.94
C ILE A 39 26.42 -27.48 -11.77
N SER A 40 27.09 -28.04 -12.77
CA SER A 40 27.62 -29.39 -12.69
C SER A 40 28.95 -29.44 -11.91
N ARG A 41 29.29 -30.60 -11.37
CA ARG A 41 30.61 -30.81 -10.72
C ARG A 41 31.76 -30.48 -11.68
N GLU A 42 31.63 -30.85 -12.95
CA GLU A 42 32.67 -30.60 -13.95
C GLU A 42 32.92 -29.11 -14.16
N GLU A 43 31.86 -28.29 -14.18
CA GLU A 43 31.97 -26.84 -14.32
C GLU A 43 32.60 -26.17 -13.09
N LEU A 44 32.42 -26.74 -11.89
CA LEU A 44 33.08 -26.27 -10.66
C LEU A 44 34.57 -26.68 -10.61
N GLU A 45 34.93 -27.82 -11.21
CA GLU A 45 36.30 -28.32 -11.30
C GLU A 45 37.08 -27.74 -12.49
N ARG A 46 36.37 -27.27 -13.52
CA ARG A 46 36.92 -26.67 -14.75
C ARG A 46 36.03 -25.50 -15.17
N PRO A 47 36.09 -24.37 -14.43
CA PRO A 47 35.27 -23.22 -14.76
C PRO A 47 35.65 -22.70 -16.14
N THR A 48 34.64 -22.38 -16.93
CA THR A 48 34.81 -21.70 -18.21
C THR A 48 34.44 -20.23 -18.05
N PRO A 49 34.97 -19.32 -18.88
CA PRO A 49 34.60 -17.91 -18.82
C PRO A 49 33.09 -17.68 -18.95
N LYS A 50 32.42 -18.53 -19.76
CA LYS A 50 30.96 -18.50 -19.92
C LYS A 50 30.23 -18.84 -18.62
N VAL A 51 30.67 -19.89 -17.92
CA VAL A 51 30.08 -20.30 -16.63
C VAL A 51 30.31 -19.22 -15.58
N MET A 52 31.51 -18.63 -15.53
CA MET A 52 31.84 -17.57 -14.59
C MET A 52 31.01 -16.30 -14.82
N ALA A 53 30.82 -15.89 -16.08
CA ALA A 53 29.97 -14.75 -16.42
C ALA A 53 28.50 -15.03 -16.06
N ALA A 54 27.97 -16.21 -16.40
CA ALA A 54 26.60 -16.59 -16.03
C ALA A 54 26.40 -16.67 -14.52
N PHE A 55 27.38 -17.19 -13.78
CA PHE A 55 27.37 -17.21 -12.32
C PHE A 55 27.34 -15.79 -11.75
N MET A 56 28.22 -14.91 -12.23
CA MET A 56 28.26 -13.51 -11.81
C MET A 56 26.92 -12.81 -12.03
N GLU A 57 26.38 -12.89 -13.24
CA GLU A 57 25.08 -12.27 -13.59
C GLU A 57 23.96 -12.82 -12.71
N HIS A 58 23.89 -14.14 -12.53
CA HIS A 58 22.88 -14.80 -11.71
C HIS A 58 22.97 -14.38 -10.23
N ILE A 59 24.18 -14.33 -9.67
CA ILE A 59 24.36 -13.95 -8.27
C ILE A 59 24.04 -12.47 -8.03
N VAL A 60 24.41 -11.58 -8.96
CA VAL A 60 24.04 -10.16 -8.86
C VAL A 60 22.52 -10.00 -8.95
N ASP A 61 21.86 -10.69 -9.88
CA ASP A 61 20.41 -10.69 -9.98
C ASP A 61 19.76 -11.19 -8.66
N GLN A 62 20.15 -12.37 -8.17
CA GLN A 62 19.50 -12.98 -7.00
C GLN A 62 19.81 -12.31 -5.67
N LEU A 63 21.01 -11.74 -5.49
CA LEU A 63 21.44 -11.19 -4.20
C LEU A 63 21.40 -9.67 -4.14
N VAL A 64 21.53 -8.97 -5.27
CA VAL A 64 21.48 -7.50 -5.36
C VAL A 64 20.13 -7.04 -5.95
N GLY A 65 19.45 -7.87 -6.73
CA GLY A 65 18.20 -7.48 -7.42
C GLY A 65 18.45 -6.64 -8.66
N LEU A 66 19.65 -6.70 -9.23
CA LEU A 66 20.01 -5.95 -10.43
C LEU A 66 20.02 -6.90 -11.64
N THR A 67 18.97 -6.85 -12.46
CA THR A 67 18.85 -7.72 -13.63
C THR A 67 19.54 -7.13 -14.87
N PRO A 68 19.97 -7.98 -15.83
CA PRO A 68 20.45 -7.52 -17.13
C PRO A 68 19.49 -6.55 -17.82
N GLU A 69 18.20 -6.82 -17.75
CA GLU A 69 17.12 -6.04 -18.38
C GLU A 69 17.01 -4.65 -17.77
N MET A 70 17.11 -4.52 -16.44
CA MET A 70 17.09 -3.20 -15.78
C MET A 70 18.24 -2.31 -16.26
N ILE A 71 19.42 -2.89 -16.48
CA ILE A 71 20.58 -2.15 -17.00
C ILE A 71 20.32 -1.78 -18.47
N SER A 72 19.83 -2.72 -19.27
CA SER A 72 19.47 -2.47 -20.68
C SER A 72 18.44 -1.36 -20.82
N GLU A 73 17.35 -1.36 -20.04
CA GLU A 73 16.34 -0.29 -20.01
C GLU A 73 16.98 1.06 -19.69
N ARG A 74 17.85 1.11 -18.67
CA ARG A 74 18.51 2.36 -18.29
C ARG A 74 19.47 2.87 -19.36
N VAL A 75 20.14 1.98 -20.08
CA VAL A 75 20.97 2.34 -21.24
C VAL A 75 20.09 2.89 -22.37
N HIS A 76 18.94 2.28 -22.64
CA HIS A 76 18.00 2.77 -23.66
C HIS A 76 17.46 4.16 -23.30
N GLU A 77 17.19 4.44 -22.03
CA GLU A 77 16.80 5.78 -21.55
C GLU A 77 17.95 6.79 -21.69
N LEU A 78 19.18 6.41 -21.31
CA LEU A 78 20.35 7.29 -21.38
C LEU A 78 20.72 7.68 -22.82
N PHE A 79 20.47 6.79 -23.78
CA PHE A 79 20.74 7.01 -25.20
C PHE A 79 19.46 7.16 -26.04
N ALA A 80 18.35 7.58 -25.44
CA ALA A 80 17.07 7.76 -26.14
C ALA A 80 17.19 8.70 -27.36
N ASP A 81 18.04 9.72 -27.27
CA ASP A 81 18.32 10.68 -28.35
C ASP A 81 19.33 10.18 -29.40
N ARG A 82 19.97 9.03 -29.17
CA ARG A 82 21.05 8.45 -29.99
C ARG A 82 20.96 6.92 -30.05
N PRO A 83 19.91 6.37 -30.68
CA PRO A 83 19.67 4.92 -30.71
C PRO A 83 20.82 4.12 -31.35
N GLU A 84 21.57 4.73 -32.25
CA GLU A 84 22.77 4.13 -32.86
C GLU A 84 23.88 3.80 -31.84
N MET A 85 23.91 4.48 -30.69
CA MET A 85 24.88 4.22 -29.63
C MET A 85 24.48 3.03 -28.74
N ILE A 86 23.19 2.66 -28.69
CA ILE A 86 22.69 1.60 -27.80
C ILE A 86 23.37 0.27 -28.11
N SER A 87 23.39 -0.14 -29.39
CA SER A 87 23.98 -1.43 -29.80
C SER A 87 25.47 -1.53 -29.50
N GLU A 88 26.20 -0.41 -29.44
CA GLU A 88 27.64 -0.41 -29.15
C GLU A 88 27.93 -0.39 -27.64
N TRP A 89 27.16 0.41 -26.88
CA TRP A 89 27.45 0.71 -25.48
C TRP A 89 26.72 -0.20 -24.50
N GLU A 90 25.54 -0.71 -24.84
CA GLU A 90 24.75 -1.58 -23.96
C GLU A 90 25.54 -2.79 -23.46
N PRO A 91 26.24 -3.59 -24.30
CA PRO A 91 26.99 -4.74 -23.81
C PRO A 91 28.13 -4.33 -22.86
N LYS A 92 28.83 -3.23 -23.17
CA LYS A 92 29.97 -2.73 -22.39
C LYS A 92 29.53 -2.21 -21.02
N ILE A 93 28.44 -1.43 -21.01
CA ILE A 93 27.88 -0.87 -19.77
C ILE A 93 27.33 -2.00 -18.91
N ARG A 94 26.58 -2.94 -19.50
CA ARG A 94 26.05 -4.11 -18.78
C ARG A 94 27.16 -4.91 -18.13
N GLU A 95 28.20 -5.28 -18.88
CA GLU A 95 29.34 -6.04 -18.36
C GLU A 95 30.05 -5.28 -17.23
N THR A 96 30.27 -3.97 -17.40
CA THR A 96 30.94 -3.11 -16.40
C THR A 96 30.12 -2.98 -15.12
N VAL A 97 28.82 -2.72 -15.24
CA VAL A 97 27.90 -2.56 -14.10
C VAL A 97 27.76 -3.88 -13.35
N MET A 98 27.55 -5.00 -14.06
CA MET A 98 27.47 -6.33 -13.45
C MET A 98 28.78 -6.70 -12.74
N PHE A 99 29.93 -6.41 -13.36
CA PHE A 99 31.23 -6.63 -12.74
C PHE A 99 31.40 -5.85 -11.44
N HIS A 100 31.06 -4.55 -11.44
CA HIS A 100 31.17 -3.72 -10.25
C HIS A 100 30.21 -4.16 -9.14
N ALA A 101 28.96 -4.47 -9.48
CA ALA A 101 27.98 -4.97 -8.53
C ALA A 101 28.44 -6.28 -7.88
N PHE A 102 28.96 -7.21 -8.67
CA PHE A 102 29.49 -8.48 -8.17
C PHE A 102 30.74 -8.30 -7.29
N HIS A 103 31.66 -7.45 -7.72
CA HIS A 103 32.86 -7.12 -6.96
C HIS A 103 32.52 -6.49 -5.60
N ASP A 104 31.54 -5.59 -5.56
CA ASP A 104 31.10 -4.94 -4.32
C ASP A 104 30.39 -5.95 -3.41
N LEU A 105 29.60 -6.87 -3.96
CA LEU A 105 29.03 -7.99 -3.21
C LEU A 105 30.11 -8.86 -2.56
N LEU A 106 31.17 -9.21 -3.31
CA LEU A 106 32.27 -10.00 -2.76
C LEU A 106 33.05 -9.25 -1.67
N ARG A 107 33.20 -7.93 -1.77
CA ARG A 107 33.78 -7.12 -0.69
C ARG A 107 32.97 -7.19 0.61
N LEU A 108 31.65 -7.31 0.50
CA LEU A 108 30.74 -7.41 1.66
C LEU A 108 30.80 -8.80 2.33
N SER A 109 31.26 -9.84 1.63
CA SER A 109 31.35 -11.22 2.15
C SER A 109 32.34 -11.42 3.31
N ARG A 110 33.06 -10.38 3.77
CA ARG A 110 34.04 -10.38 4.87
C ARG A 110 35.19 -11.39 4.73
N THR A 111 35.36 -12.05 3.60
CA THR A 111 36.50 -12.95 3.35
C THR A 111 37.74 -12.11 2.97
N PRO A 112 38.81 -12.11 3.80
CA PRO A 112 40.00 -11.29 3.54
C PRO A 112 40.77 -11.72 2.28
N GLU A 113 40.48 -12.92 1.76
CA GLU A 113 41.14 -13.52 0.60
C GLU A 113 40.62 -12.98 -0.74
N MET A 114 39.51 -12.22 -0.76
CA MET A 114 38.82 -11.80 -1.99
C MET A 114 39.15 -10.37 -2.47
N THR A 115 40.13 -9.68 -1.87
CA THR A 115 40.51 -8.30 -2.29
C THR A 115 41.15 -8.22 -3.69
N GLY A 116 41.37 -9.35 -4.36
CA GLY A 116 42.08 -9.46 -5.64
C GLY A 116 41.22 -9.84 -6.85
N LEU A 117 39.89 -9.64 -6.83
CA LEU A 117 39.06 -9.93 -8.00
C LEU A 117 39.45 -9.03 -9.18
N THR A 118 39.90 -9.63 -10.27
CA THR A 118 40.25 -8.95 -11.52
C THR A 118 39.41 -9.47 -12.68
N ILE A 119 39.37 -8.72 -13.78
CA ILE A 119 38.75 -9.15 -15.04
C ILE A 119 39.39 -10.46 -15.56
N ALA A 120 40.66 -10.72 -15.20
CA ALA A 120 41.33 -11.97 -15.55
C ALA A 120 40.65 -13.19 -14.91
N ASN A 121 40.10 -13.05 -13.70
CA ASN A 121 39.38 -14.12 -13.02
C ASN A 121 38.03 -14.47 -13.69
N ILE A 122 37.49 -13.58 -14.52
CA ILE A 122 36.27 -13.81 -15.31
C ILE A 122 36.61 -14.36 -16.69
N THR A 123 37.59 -13.74 -17.35
CA THR A 123 38.00 -14.12 -18.71
C THR A 123 38.82 -15.41 -18.76
N LYS A 124 39.47 -15.79 -17.66
CA LYS A 124 40.26 -17.02 -17.49
C LYS A 124 40.13 -17.52 -16.04
N PRO A 125 38.96 -18.04 -15.65
CA PRO A 125 38.75 -18.46 -14.27
C PRO A 125 39.65 -19.66 -13.94
N ASP A 126 40.39 -19.56 -12.86
CA ASP A 126 41.10 -20.68 -12.25
C ASP A 126 40.21 -21.37 -11.21
N VAL A 127 40.39 -22.68 -11.07
CA VAL A 127 39.55 -23.52 -10.20
C VAL A 127 39.58 -23.04 -8.74
N ALA A 128 40.76 -22.66 -8.24
CA ALA A 128 40.95 -22.24 -6.86
C ALA A 128 40.22 -20.92 -6.59
N THR A 129 40.41 -19.91 -7.43
CA THR A 129 39.74 -18.62 -7.26
C THR A 129 38.24 -18.72 -7.48
N PHE A 130 37.78 -19.48 -8.48
CA PHE A 130 36.34 -19.66 -8.71
C PHE A 130 35.65 -20.28 -7.50
N ARG A 131 36.25 -21.33 -6.91
CA ARG A 131 35.72 -21.95 -5.68
C ARG A 131 35.74 -21.00 -4.49
N ALA A 132 36.81 -20.22 -4.34
CA ALA A 132 36.91 -19.24 -3.27
C ALA A 132 35.82 -18.16 -3.42
N ILE A 133 35.54 -17.72 -4.65
CA ILE A 133 34.44 -16.79 -4.97
C ILE A 133 33.09 -17.43 -4.63
N VAL A 134 32.84 -18.66 -5.07
CA VAL A 134 31.60 -19.39 -4.76
C VAL A 134 31.40 -19.51 -3.25
N ASN A 135 32.43 -19.90 -2.50
CA ASN A 135 32.36 -20.00 -1.04
C ASN A 135 32.06 -18.64 -0.39
N ALA A 136 32.69 -17.56 -0.85
CA ALA A 136 32.41 -16.22 -0.37
C ALA A 136 30.95 -15.80 -0.62
N VAL A 137 30.38 -16.14 -1.78
CA VAL A 137 28.97 -15.93 -2.09
C VAL A 137 28.06 -16.75 -1.18
N ILE A 138 28.41 -18.02 -0.92
CA ILE A 138 27.66 -18.89 0.00
C ILE A 138 27.66 -18.32 1.41
N GLU A 139 28.82 -17.91 1.92
CA GLU A 139 28.94 -17.31 3.26
C GLU A 139 28.11 -16.03 3.37
N PHE A 140 28.14 -15.19 2.33
CA PHE A 140 27.32 -13.98 2.29
C PHE A 140 25.82 -14.29 2.25
N ALA A 141 25.39 -15.24 1.42
CA ALA A 141 23.99 -15.64 1.32
C ALA A 141 23.48 -16.25 2.65
N GLN A 142 24.29 -17.10 3.28
CA GLN A 142 23.99 -17.63 4.61
C GLN A 142 23.90 -16.49 5.63
N PHE A 143 24.85 -15.55 5.63
CA PHE A 143 24.81 -14.42 6.54
C PHE A 143 23.53 -13.60 6.38
N ARG A 144 23.11 -13.30 5.14
CA ARG A 144 21.85 -12.63 4.83
C ARG A 144 20.65 -13.37 5.42
N ASP A 145 20.58 -14.68 5.18
CA ASP A 145 19.44 -15.50 5.63
C ASP A 145 19.37 -15.63 7.17
N HIS A 146 20.50 -15.43 7.88
CA HIS A 146 20.54 -15.42 9.35
C HIS A 146 20.24 -14.04 9.97
N GLN A 147 20.10 -12.96 9.18
CA GLN A 147 19.64 -11.67 9.68
C GLN A 147 18.12 -11.72 9.93
N GLY A 148 17.73 -12.13 11.15
CA GLY A 148 16.33 -12.38 11.53
C GLY A 148 15.39 -11.18 11.39
N ASP A 149 15.91 -9.95 11.39
CA ASP A 149 15.12 -8.72 11.36
C ASP A 149 14.38 -8.48 10.03
N VAL A 150 14.80 -9.15 8.94
CA VAL A 150 14.17 -9.01 7.61
C VAL A 150 12.83 -9.76 7.53
N ASN A 151 12.66 -10.85 8.29
CA ASN A 151 11.43 -11.65 8.25
C ASN A 151 10.22 -10.87 8.79
N ASP A 152 10.42 -10.03 9.82
CA ASP A 152 9.36 -9.17 10.35
C ASP A 152 8.95 -8.09 9.33
N ILE A 153 9.92 -7.56 8.58
CA ILE A 153 9.66 -6.60 7.49
C ILE A 153 8.88 -7.30 6.36
N LEU A 154 9.31 -8.48 5.93
CA LEU A 154 8.63 -9.26 4.90
C LEU A 154 7.19 -9.61 5.30
N ALA A 155 6.98 -10.10 6.54
CA ALA A 155 5.65 -10.37 7.05
C ALA A 155 4.77 -9.11 7.12
N SER A 156 5.35 -7.95 7.46
CA SER A 156 4.65 -6.67 7.43
C SER A 156 4.31 -6.23 6.00
N MET A 157 5.18 -6.50 5.03
CA MET A 157 4.93 -6.20 3.61
C MET A 157 3.84 -7.11 3.06
N GLU A 158 3.91 -8.42 3.29
CA GLU A 158 2.85 -9.37 2.91
C GLU A 158 1.50 -8.97 3.50
N ALA A 159 1.46 -8.64 4.79
CA ALA A 159 0.23 -8.16 5.43
C ALA A 159 -0.26 -6.80 4.88
N SER A 160 0.62 -5.98 4.29
CA SER A 160 0.21 -4.77 3.58
C SER A 160 -0.37 -5.11 2.21
N THR A 161 0.31 -5.97 1.45
CA THR A 161 -0.15 -6.46 0.14
C THR A 161 -1.53 -7.12 0.25
N ASP A 162 -1.75 -7.93 1.29
CA ASP A 162 -3.04 -8.58 1.56
C ASP A 162 -4.16 -7.57 1.90
N ARG A 163 -3.82 -6.42 2.50
CA ARG A 163 -4.80 -5.34 2.74
C ARG A 163 -5.12 -4.60 1.45
N ASP A 164 -4.11 -4.38 0.61
CA ASP A 164 -4.27 -3.68 -0.65
C ASP A 164 -5.11 -4.51 -1.63
N THR A 165 -4.84 -5.81 -1.76
CA THR A 165 -5.65 -6.73 -2.58
C THR A 165 -7.09 -6.80 -2.08
N LYS A 166 -7.30 -6.88 -0.76
CA LYS A 166 -8.66 -6.83 -0.20
C LYS A 166 -9.37 -5.50 -0.47
N ALA A 167 -8.66 -4.38 -0.37
CA ALA A 167 -9.22 -3.07 -0.69
C ALA A 167 -9.60 -2.95 -2.17
N GLU A 168 -8.82 -3.55 -3.08
CA GLU A 168 -9.16 -3.66 -4.51
C GLU A 168 -10.41 -4.51 -4.74
N GLU A 169 -10.52 -5.66 -4.07
CA GLU A 169 -11.72 -6.50 -4.13
C GLU A 169 -12.98 -5.76 -3.63
N ASP A 170 -12.88 -5.08 -2.49
CA ASP A 170 -13.96 -4.27 -1.92
C ASP A 170 -14.35 -3.12 -2.87
N LEU A 171 -13.39 -2.49 -3.55
CA LEU A 171 -13.63 -1.43 -4.53
C LEU A 171 -14.36 -1.98 -5.77
N VAL A 172 -13.94 -3.13 -6.29
CA VAL A 172 -14.61 -3.80 -7.41
C VAL A 172 -16.04 -4.15 -7.05
N GLN A 173 -16.28 -4.66 -5.84
CA GLN A 173 -17.62 -4.97 -5.35
C GLN A 173 -18.48 -3.70 -5.23
N ALA A 174 -17.98 -2.65 -4.58
CA ALA A 174 -18.71 -1.39 -4.43
C ALA A 174 -19.05 -0.76 -5.79
N GLN A 175 -18.16 -0.89 -6.78
CA GLN A 175 -18.39 -0.40 -8.13
C GLN A 175 -19.44 -1.22 -8.88
N ALA A 176 -19.51 -2.53 -8.64
CA ALA A 176 -20.58 -3.38 -9.16
C ALA A 176 -21.94 -3.00 -8.56
N GLU A 177 -22.02 -2.77 -7.24
CA GLU A 177 -23.22 -2.33 -6.54
C GLU A 177 -23.69 -0.96 -7.05
N TYR A 178 -22.76 -0.01 -7.21
CA TYR A 178 -23.05 1.31 -7.78
C TYR A 178 -23.65 1.22 -9.19
N ASN A 179 -23.08 0.36 -10.05
CA ASN A 179 -23.57 0.16 -11.41
C ASN A 179 -24.98 -0.45 -11.43
N GLU A 180 -25.28 -1.36 -10.50
CA GLU A 180 -26.62 -1.95 -10.38
C GLU A 180 -27.66 -0.92 -9.90
N ILE A 181 -27.32 -0.12 -8.89
CA ILE A 181 -28.18 1.00 -8.44
C ILE A 181 -28.43 1.97 -9.60
N ASN A 182 -27.40 2.33 -10.36
CA ASN A 182 -27.57 3.23 -11.51
C ASN A 182 -28.47 2.64 -12.59
N ARG A 183 -28.42 1.32 -12.84
CA ARG A 183 -29.35 0.66 -13.77
C ARG A 183 -30.79 0.75 -13.28
N ILE A 184 -31.03 0.51 -12.00
CA ILE A 184 -32.37 0.62 -11.39
C ILE A 184 -32.89 2.06 -11.50
N VAL A 185 -32.05 3.05 -11.23
CA VAL A 185 -32.41 4.47 -11.34
C VAL A 185 -32.74 4.83 -12.79
N GLN A 186 -31.95 4.37 -13.77
CA GLN A 186 -32.21 4.61 -15.20
C GLN A 186 -33.49 3.92 -15.69
N SER A 187 -33.82 2.72 -15.20
CA SER A 187 -35.10 2.09 -15.54
C SER A 187 -36.27 2.85 -14.93
N GLN A 188 -36.14 3.29 -13.68
CA GLN A 188 -37.19 4.05 -12.99
C GLN A 188 -37.42 5.43 -13.61
N SER A 189 -36.39 6.10 -14.13
CA SER A 189 -36.58 7.40 -14.80
C SER A 189 -37.42 7.27 -16.08
N SER A 190 -37.23 6.20 -16.85
CA SER A 190 -38.07 5.92 -18.02
C SER A 190 -39.54 5.70 -17.65
N ASP A 191 -39.80 4.98 -16.57
CA ASP A 191 -41.18 4.74 -16.10
C ASP A 191 -41.83 6.02 -15.56
N LEU A 192 -41.03 6.89 -14.92
CA LEU A 192 -41.47 8.20 -14.44
C LEU A 192 -41.90 9.09 -15.61
N ASP A 193 -41.08 9.18 -16.66
CA ASP A 193 -41.38 9.96 -17.87
C ASP A 193 -42.67 9.47 -18.56
N GLN A 194 -42.88 8.14 -18.60
CA GLN A 194 -44.11 7.55 -19.14
C GLN A 194 -45.33 7.89 -18.28
N CYS A 195 -45.21 7.82 -16.95
CA CYS A 195 -46.27 8.20 -16.02
C CYS A 195 -46.62 9.69 -16.13
N GLU A 196 -45.62 10.58 -16.23
CA GLU A 196 -45.83 12.01 -16.42
C GLU A 196 -46.52 12.32 -17.75
N HIS A 197 -46.11 11.64 -18.83
CA HIS A 197 -46.75 11.77 -20.13
C HIS A 197 -48.21 11.29 -20.10
N TYR A 198 -48.48 10.17 -19.44
CA TYR A 198 -49.82 9.65 -19.27
C TYR A 198 -50.70 10.60 -18.45
N ASN A 199 -50.19 11.14 -17.34
CA ASN A 199 -50.88 12.16 -16.54
C ASN A 199 -51.19 13.42 -17.34
N TYR A 200 -50.28 13.85 -18.21
CA TYR A 200 -50.51 14.97 -19.12
C TYR A 200 -51.66 14.69 -20.10
N LEU A 201 -51.68 13.50 -20.73
CA LEU A 201 -52.77 13.10 -21.63
C LEU A 201 -54.12 13.03 -20.92
N LEU A 202 -54.15 12.43 -19.72
CA LEU A 202 -55.36 12.35 -18.90
C LEU A 202 -55.86 13.73 -18.49
N SER A 203 -54.96 14.65 -18.17
CA SER A 203 -55.29 16.04 -17.87
C SER A 203 -55.92 16.76 -19.07
N GLN A 204 -55.45 16.48 -20.30
CA GLN A 204 -56.07 17.01 -21.51
C GLN A 204 -57.47 16.41 -21.76
N GLU A 205 -57.66 15.11 -21.52
CA GLU A 205 -58.98 14.49 -21.64
C GLU A 205 -59.97 15.05 -20.62
N LEU A 206 -59.56 15.22 -19.37
CA LEU A 206 -60.36 15.88 -18.34
C LEU A 206 -60.77 17.30 -18.73
N LEU A 207 -59.85 18.06 -19.35
CA LEU A 207 -60.17 19.40 -19.85
C LEU A 207 -61.24 19.35 -20.95
N LYS A 208 -61.12 18.42 -21.91
CA LYS A 208 -62.13 18.23 -22.97
C LYS A 208 -63.48 17.82 -22.41
N VAL A 209 -63.51 16.91 -21.43
CA VAL A 209 -64.75 16.47 -20.76
C VAL A 209 -65.39 17.63 -19.99
N LYS A 210 -64.58 18.49 -19.38
CA LYS A 210 -65.08 19.70 -18.73
C LYS A 210 -65.70 20.66 -19.74
N ASP A 211 -65.01 20.92 -20.86
CA ASP A 211 -65.53 21.80 -21.92
C ASP A 211 -66.84 21.27 -22.51
N THR A 212 -66.96 19.95 -22.72
CA THR A 212 -68.22 19.34 -23.18
C THR A 212 -69.33 19.40 -22.13
N ALA A 213 -68.99 19.22 -20.85
CA ALA A 213 -69.94 19.40 -19.75
C ALA A 213 -70.47 20.83 -19.69
N ASP A 214 -69.60 21.84 -19.84
CA ASP A 214 -70.00 23.25 -19.85
C ASP A 214 -70.94 23.56 -21.03
N VAL A 215 -70.66 23.00 -22.23
CA VAL A 215 -71.56 23.11 -23.40
C VAL A 215 -72.91 22.44 -23.14
N LEU A 216 -72.94 21.25 -22.55
CA LEU A 216 -74.19 20.54 -22.24
C LEU A 216 -75.03 21.26 -21.18
N VAL A 217 -74.39 21.88 -20.19
CA VAL A 217 -75.04 22.73 -19.20
C VAL A 217 -75.70 23.93 -19.89
N GLN A 218 -74.97 24.60 -20.80
CA GLN A 218 -75.51 25.71 -21.60
C GLN A 218 -76.74 25.27 -22.40
N GLN A 219 -76.65 24.15 -23.13
CA GLN A 219 -77.75 23.58 -23.91
C GLN A 219 -78.97 23.22 -23.04
N CYS A 220 -78.75 22.70 -21.83
CA CYS A 220 -79.83 22.43 -20.89
C CYS A 220 -80.54 23.71 -20.43
N GLU A 221 -79.81 24.80 -20.19
CA GLU A 221 -80.42 26.09 -19.85
C GLU A 221 -81.21 26.68 -21.03
N ASP A 222 -80.71 26.54 -22.26
CA ASP A 222 -81.43 26.92 -23.48
C ASP A 222 -82.73 26.11 -23.62
N PHE A 223 -82.68 24.78 -23.47
CA PHE A 223 -83.88 23.93 -23.50
C PHE A 223 -84.88 24.26 -22.38
N LYS A 224 -84.42 24.63 -21.18
CA LYS A 224 -85.31 25.11 -20.11
C LYS A 224 -85.99 26.42 -20.50
N ARG A 225 -85.26 27.32 -21.18
CA ARG A 225 -85.80 28.59 -21.69
C ARG A 225 -86.86 28.35 -22.76
N ASP A 226 -86.57 27.49 -23.73
CA ASP A 226 -87.51 27.13 -24.80
C ASP A 226 -88.75 26.44 -24.25
N LYS A 227 -88.57 25.51 -23.30
CA LYS A 227 -89.70 24.87 -22.60
C LYS A 227 -90.59 25.90 -21.91
N ARG A 228 -90.02 26.89 -21.22
CA ARG A 228 -90.80 27.97 -20.59
C ARG A 228 -91.53 28.81 -21.64
N SER A 229 -90.88 29.14 -22.75
CA SER A 229 -91.51 29.88 -23.86
C SER A 229 -92.71 29.12 -24.43
N LEU A 230 -92.51 27.84 -24.79
CA LEU A 230 -93.57 26.98 -25.30
C LEU A 230 -94.71 26.78 -24.29
N THR A 231 -94.39 26.67 -23.00
CA THR A 231 -95.42 26.58 -21.95
C THR A 231 -96.26 27.85 -21.90
N ASN A 232 -95.63 29.03 -22.01
CA ASN A 232 -96.35 30.30 -22.09
C ASN A 232 -97.21 30.38 -23.36
N ASP A 233 -96.71 29.92 -24.51
CA ASP A 233 -97.45 29.89 -25.78
C ASP A 233 -98.67 28.97 -25.69
N ILE A 234 -98.51 27.77 -25.11
CA ILE A 234 -99.62 26.84 -24.85
C ILE A 234 -100.65 27.49 -23.94
N GLN A 235 -100.22 28.17 -22.88
CA GLN A 235 -101.13 28.83 -21.95
C GLN A 235 -101.89 29.98 -22.64
N LEU A 236 -101.21 30.75 -23.50
CA LEU A 236 -101.85 31.76 -24.37
C LEU A 236 -102.89 31.13 -25.30
N LYS A 237 -102.54 30.02 -25.95
CA LYS A 237 -103.46 29.30 -26.85
C LYS A 237 -104.62 28.63 -26.11
N GLN A 238 -104.40 28.15 -24.89
CA GLN A 238 -105.48 27.65 -24.02
C GLN A 238 -106.46 28.77 -23.67
N ASN A 239 -105.96 29.97 -23.32
CA ASN A 239 -106.83 31.12 -23.07
C ASN A 239 -107.62 31.51 -24.34
N GLU A 240 -106.98 31.53 -25.51
CA GLU A 240 -107.67 31.76 -26.80
C GLU A 240 -108.73 30.68 -27.07
N LEU A 241 -108.42 29.40 -26.80
CA LEU A 241 -109.35 28.29 -26.95
C LEU A 241 -110.53 28.37 -26.00
N GLU A 242 -110.29 28.74 -24.74
CA GLU A 242 -111.35 28.98 -23.75
C GLU A 242 -112.27 30.11 -24.22
N GLN A 243 -111.70 31.18 -24.76
CA GLN A 243 -112.46 32.29 -25.31
C GLN A 243 -113.27 31.87 -26.55
N LEU A 244 -112.66 31.15 -27.49
CA LEU A 244 -113.36 30.54 -28.63
C LEU A 244 -114.42 29.53 -28.18
N SER A 245 -114.22 28.80 -27.09
CA SER A 245 -115.21 27.84 -26.58
C SER A 245 -116.41 28.55 -25.94
N LEU A 246 -116.18 29.73 -25.34
CA LEU A 246 -117.25 30.62 -24.87
C LEU A 246 -118.02 31.19 -26.06
N ASP A 247 -117.32 31.64 -27.11
CA ASP A 247 -117.94 32.13 -28.35
C ASP A 247 -118.73 31.01 -29.06
N VAL A 248 -118.19 29.78 -29.10
CA VAL A 248 -118.87 28.59 -29.65
C VAL A 248 -120.08 28.23 -28.81
N ARG A 249 -120.03 28.26 -27.48
CA ARG A 249 -121.24 28.07 -26.64
C ARG A 249 -122.28 29.14 -26.86
N GLU A 250 -121.85 30.39 -27.08
CA GLU A 250 -122.74 31.49 -27.43
C GLU A 250 -123.41 31.24 -28.78
N LEU A 251 -122.69 30.67 -29.76
CA LEU A 251 -123.20 30.30 -31.08
C LEU A 251 -124.04 29.00 -31.09
N GLU A 252 -123.68 28.01 -30.27
CA GLU A 252 -124.41 26.75 -30.06
C GLU A 252 -125.76 27.00 -29.39
N SER A 253 -125.91 28.11 -28.64
CA SER A 253 -127.21 28.54 -28.09
C SER A 253 -128.22 29.03 -29.16
N TYR A 254 -127.79 29.18 -30.42
CA TYR A 254 -128.63 29.56 -31.57
C TYR A 254 -128.97 28.40 -32.53
N GLN A 255 -128.58 27.16 -32.23
CA GLN A 255 -128.79 26.03 -33.14
C GLN A 255 -129.50 24.85 -32.46
N ASN A 256 -130.83 24.98 -32.34
CA ASN A 256 -131.70 23.82 -32.15
C ASN A 256 -131.84 23.09 -33.49
N PHE A 257 -131.42 21.83 -33.61
CA PHE A 257 -132.17 20.85 -34.40
C PHE A 257 -131.83 19.40 -34.03
N ASP A 258 -132.87 18.60 -34.15
CA ASP A 258 -133.12 17.22 -33.73
C ASP A 258 -132.72 16.21 -34.83
N HIS A 259 -132.05 15.09 -34.47
CA HIS A 259 -131.84 13.93 -35.36
C HIS A 259 -131.77 12.59 -34.62
N ASP A 260 -132.86 12.26 -33.93
CA ASP A 260 -132.95 11.13 -33.01
C ASP A 260 -133.33 9.76 -33.64
N ALA A 261 -132.99 9.53 -34.92
CA ALA A 261 -133.38 8.29 -35.62
C ALA A 261 -132.26 7.55 -36.39
N GLU A 262 -131.11 8.19 -36.68
CA GLU A 262 -129.94 7.53 -37.29
C GLU A 262 -128.84 7.20 -36.25
N LEU A 263 -128.92 7.77 -35.04
CA LEU A 263 -128.00 7.53 -33.93
C LEU A 263 -128.05 6.10 -33.39
N ARG A 264 -129.20 5.41 -33.43
CA ARG A 264 -129.34 4.10 -32.77
C ARG A 264 -128.71 2.93 -33.51
N GLU A 265 -128.35 3.10 -34.79
CA GLU A 265 -127.64 2.06 -35.57
C GLU A 265 -126.13 2.36 -35.65
N ILE A 266 -125.74 3.62 -35.48
CA ILE A 266 -124.34 4.06 -35.29
C ILE A 266 -123.87 3.77 -33.86
N GLU A 267 -124.69 4.02 -32.82
CA GLU A 267 -124.38 3.74 -31.42
C GLU A 267 -124.03 2.26 -31.18
N ALA A 268 -124.69 1.33 -31.87
CA ALA A 268 -124.41 -0.10 -31.73
C ALA A 268 -123.08 -0.54 -32.38
N LEU A 269 -122.67 0.10 -33.49
CA LEU A 269 -121.37 -0.15 -34.13
C LEU A 269 -120.24 0.63 -33.43
N GLU A 270 -120.54 1.79 -32.88
CA GLU A 270 -119.62 2.58 -32.04
C GLU A 270 -119.38 1.90 -30.69
N GLU A 271 -120.35 1.20 -30.11
CA GLU A 271 -120.16 0.46 -28.86
C GLU A 271 -119.21 -0.74 -29.05
N ASP A 272 -119.31 -1.46 -30.16
CA ASP A 272 -118.40 -2.57 -30.51
C ASP A 272 -117.00 -2.08 -30.90
N ILE A 273 -116.89 -0.95 -31.63
CA ILE A 273 -115.61 -0.32 -31.95
C ILE A 273 -114.97 0.26 -30.68
N ALA A 274 -115.73 0.93 -29.83
CA ALA A 274 -115.26 1.46 -28.55
C ALA A 274 -114.80 0.35 -27.60
N HIS A 275 -115.49 -0.81 -27.58
CA HIS A 275 -115.06 -1.96 -26.80
C HIS A 275 -113.73 -2.54 -27.30
N LEU A 276 -113.56 -2.67 -28.62
CA LEU A 276 -112.29 -3.16 -29.22
C LEU A 276 -111.15 -2.14 -29.10
N GLU A 277 -111.43 -0.84 -29.21
CA GLU A 277 -110.48 0.25 -28.95
C GLU A 277 -110.10 0.34 -27.48
N GLN A 278 -111.03 0.08 -26.57
CA GLN A 278 -110.77 0.02 -25.14
C GLN A 278 -109.91 -1.20 -24.77
N GLU A 279 -110.14 -2.37 -25.37
CA GLU A 279 -109.28 -3.54 -25.19
C GLU A 279 -107.89 -3.32 -25.79
N THR A 280 -107.77 -2.74 -26.99
CA THR A 280 -106.46 -2.42 -27.58
C THR A 280 -105.73 -1.31 -26.84
N ALA A 281 -106.44 -0.31 -26.31
CA ALA A 281 -105.88 0.70 -25.43
C ALA A 281 -105.41 0.09 -24.10
N ALA A 282 -106.18 -0.82 -23.50
CA ALA A 282 -105.79 -1.53 -22.28
C ALA A 282 -104.55 -2.42 -22.52
N PHE A 283 -104.48 -3.14 -23.64
CA PHE A 283 -103.29 -3.92 -24.01
C PHE A 283 -102.08 -3.04 -24.33
N SER A 284 -102.28 -1.91 -25.00
CA SER A 284 -101.24 -0.91 -25.27
C SER A 284 -100.70 -0.31 -23.97
N GLU A 285 -101.59 0.04 -23.04
CA GLU A 285 -101.23 0.56 -21.73
C GLU A 285 -100.48 -0.50 -20.91
N GLN A 286 -100.93 -1.76 -20.92
CA GLN A 286 -100.24 -2.86 -20.26
C GLN A 286 -98.84 -3.10 -20.86
N LYS A 287 -98.70 -3.02 -22.18
CA LYS A 287 -97.40 -3.10 -22.88
C LYS A 287 -96.51 -1.92 -22.52
N GLN A 288 -97.03 -0.69 -22.46
CA GLN A 288 -96.27 0.47 -22.02
C GLN A 288 -95.84 0.35 -20.56
N ARG A 289 -96.70 -0.15 -19.67
CA ARG A 289 -96.34 -0.45 -18.28
C ARG A 289 -95.20 -1.47 -18.22
N TYR A 290 -95.25 -2.54 -19.02
CA TYR A 290 -94.18 -3.53 -19.09
C TYR A 290 -92.85 -2.95 -19.60
N ILE A 291 -92.89 -2.15 -20.67
CA ILE A 291 -91.69 -1.45 -21.19
C ILE A 291 -91.14 -0.45 -20.16
N SER A 292 -92.00 0.28 -19.46
CA SER A 292 -91.60 1.21 -18.40
C SER A 292 -90.93 0.48 -17.24
N MET A 293 -91.48 -0.66 -16.83
CA MET A 293 -90.90 -1.52 -15.79
C MET A 293 -89.56 -2.10 -16.22
N GLN A 294 -89.43 -2.53 -17.48
CA GLN A 294 -88.16 -3.01 -18.02
C GLN A 294 -87.09 -1.92 -18.03
N ARG A 295 -87.43 -0.69 -18.42
CA ARG A 295 -86.52 0.47 -18.35
C ARG A 295 -86.17 0.82 -16.90
N GLN A 296 -87.14 0.75 -15.99
CA GLN A 296 -86.91 0.98 -14.56
C GLN A 296 -86.00 -0.08 -13.94
N LEU A 297 -85.98 -1.32 -14.44
CA LEU A 297 -85.08 -2.39 -13.98
C LEU A 297 -83.66 -2.30 -14.57
N GLN A 298 -83.48 -1.69 -15.75
CA GLN A 298 -82.16 -1.49 -16.35
C GLN A 298 -81.29 -0.51 -15.55
N ILE A 299 -81.88 0.51 -14.92
CA ILE A 299 -81.14 1.51 -14.14
C ILE A 299 -80.47 0.87 -12.90
N PRO A 300 -81.18 0.12 -12.03
CA PRO A 300 -80.57 -0.63 -10.95
C PRO A 300 -79.51 -1.62 -11.43
N GLN A 301 -79.73 -2.31 -12.55
CA GLN A 301 -78.77 -3.27 -13.09
C GLN A 301 -77.44 -2.59 -13.48
N ALA A 302 -77.50 -1.42 -14.12
CA ALA A 302 -76.32 -0.62 -14.43
C ALA A 302 -75.61 -0.13 -13.15
N HIS A 303 -76.37 0.30 -12.14
CA HIS A 303 -75.80 0.72 -10.85
C HIS A 303 -75.13 -0.44 -10.10
N PHE A 304 -75.71 -1.64 -10.13
CA PHE A 304 -75.09 -2.83 -9.55
C PHE A 304 -73.78 -3.19 -10.24
N GLN A 305 -73.70 -3.04 -11.57
CA GLN A 305 -72.47 -3.31 -12.30
C GLN A 305 -71.35 -2.32 -11.93
N ILE A 306 -71.70 -1.04 -11.73
CA ILE A 306 -70.76 -0.01 -11.25
C ILE A 306 -70.28 -0.35 -9.84
N LEU A 307 -71.19 -0.65 -8.92
CA LEU A 307 -70.86 -1.05 -7.55
C LEU A 307 -69.96 -2.30 -7.51
N LEU A 308 -70.20 -3.27 -8.39
CA LEU A 308 -69.37 -4.48 -8.47
C LEU A 308 -67.94 -4.15 -8.92
N ASN A 309 -67.79 -3.23 -9.87
CA ASN A 309 -66.49 -2.77 -10.32
C ASN A 309 -65.76 -2.00 -9.22
N GLU A 310 -66.45 -1.10 -8.51
CA GLU A 310 -65.89 -0.37 -7.37
C GLU A 310 -65.44 -1.32 -6.25
N VAL A 311 -66.23 -2.34 -5.92
CA VAL A 311 -65.86 -3.35 -4.91
C VAL A 311 -64.59 -4.11 -5.34
N ASN A 312 -64.47 -4.47 -6.61
CA ASN A 312 -63.26 -5.13 -7.12
C ASN A 312 -62.03 -4.20 -7.06
N GLU A 313 -62.19 -2.91 -7.37
CA GLU A 313 -61.12 -1.92 -7.24
C GLU A 313 -60.70 -1.73 -5.78
N TYR A 314 -61.66 -1.63 -4.86
CA TYR A 314 -61.35 -1.55 -3.42
C TYR A 314 -60.65 -2.81 -2.90
N GLN A 315 -61.03 -3.98 -3.39
CA GLN A 315 -60.36 -5.22 -3.03
C GLN A 315 -58.91 -5.22 -3.51
N LYS A 316 -58.66 -4.80 -4.76
CA LYS A 316 -57.29 -4.68 -5.29
C LYS A 316 -56.46 -3.66 -4.51
N LEU A 317 -57.01 -2.49 -4.23
CA LEU A 317 -56.34 -1.46 -3.41
C LEU A 317 -56.02 -1.96 -1.99
N TYR A 318 -56.90 -2.78 -1.42
CA TYR A 318 -56.65 -3.41 -0.12
C TYR A 318 -55.50 -4.41 -0.18
N GLU A 319 -55.47 -5.26 -1.22
CA GLU A 319 -54.38 -6.22 -1.46
C GLU A 319 -53.04 -5.48 -1.63
N ASP A 320 -52.98 -4.46 -2.49
CA ASP A 320 -51.79 -3.63 -2.72
C ASP A 320 -51.31 -2.95 -1.42
N ALA A 321 -52.24 -2.41 -0.62
CA ALA A 321 -51.92 -1.79 0.67
C ALA A 321 -51.39 -2.81 1.70
N THR A 322 -51.87 -4.05 1.67
CA THR A 322 -51.36 -5.11 2.56
C THR A 322 -49.96 -5.57 2.16
N GLU A 323 -49.67 -5.66 0.86
CA GLU A 323 -48.34 -5.97 0.34
C GLU A 323 -47.34 -4.86 0.70
N ALA A 324 -47.68 -3.60 0.42
CA ALA A 324 -46.84 -2.45 0.79
C ALA A 324 -46.56 -2.38 2.30
N LYS A 325 -47.52 -2.76 3.15
CA LYS A 325 -47.32 -2.85 4.60
C LYS A 325 -46.34 -3.97 4.98
N GLN A 326 -46.38 -5.12 4.31
CA GLN A 326 -45.42 -6.21 4.55
C GLN A 326 -44.01 -5.82 4.13
N ASP A 327 -43.86 -5.17 2.97
CA ASP A 327 -42.55 -4.72 2.49
C ASP A 327 -41.97 -3.63 3.39
N ASN A 328 -42.79 -2.66 3.85
CA ASN A 328 -42.33 -1.68 4.82
C ASN A 328 -41.88 -2.31 6.15
N ALA A 329 -42.55 -3.38 6.60
CA ALA A 329 -42.12 -4.12 7.79
C ALA A 329 -40.77 -4.82 7.59
N ARG A 330 -40.50 -5.36 6.39
CA ARG A 330 -39.20 -5.94 6.01
C ARG A 330 -38.12 -4.85 5.98
N SER A 331 -38.37 -3.73 5.31
CA SER A 331 -37.43 -2.60 5.26
C SER A 331 -37.12 -2.03 6.65
N GLN A 332 -38.10 -1.94 7.55
CA GLN A 332 -37.84 -1.53 8.94
C GLN A 332 -36.98 -2.54 9.71
N SER A 333 -37.15 -3.84 9.47
CA SER A 333 -36.30 -4.88 10.06
C SER A 333 -34.86 -4.75 9.57
N ASP A 334 -34.67 -4.54 8.27
CA ASP A 334 -33.33 -4.36 7.67
C ASP A 334 -32.66 -3.08 8.18
N LEU A 335 -33.41 -1.99 8.30
CA LEU A 335 -32.91 -0.72 8.84
C LEU A 335 -32.43 -0.89 10.29
N ARG A 336 -33.19 -1.60 11.13
CA ARG A 336 -32.74 -1.94 12.50
C ARG A 336 -31.50 -2.82 12.51
N ARG A 337 -31.37 -3.75 11.56
CA ARG A 337 -30.17 -4.60 11.43
C ARG A 337 -28.94 -3.74 11.11
N LEU A 338 -29.06 -2.84 10.14
CA LEU A 338 -28.01 -1.88 9.74
C LEU A 338 -27.64 -0.92 10.88
N GLU A 339 -28.62 -0.41 11.64
CA GLU A 339 -28.36 0.43 12.81
C GLU A 339 -27.53 -0.30 13.88
N ASN A 340 -27.84 -1.57 14.14
CA ASN A 340 -27.06 -2.38 15.08
C ASN A 340 -25.64 -2.66 14.58
N GLU A 341 -25.47 -2.87 13.26
CA GLU A 341 -24.17 -3.05 12.65
C GLU A 341 -23.31 -1.78 12.72
N LEU A 342 -23.90 -0.62 12.43
CA LEU A 342 -23.25 0.68 12.60
C LEU A 342 -22.82 0.93 14.04
N LEU A 343 -23.67 0.58 15.01
CA LEU A 343 -23.31 0.70 16.43
C LEU A 343 -22.10 -0.19 16.78
N ARG A 344 -22.10 -1.45 16.31
CA ARG A 344 -20.99 -2.38 16.52
C ARG A 344 -19.68 -1.88 15.87
N LEU A 345 -19.76 -1.35 14.66
CA LEU A 345 -18.61 -0.78 13.95
C LEU A 345 -18.07 0.46 14.67
N ARG A 346 -18.96 1.30 15.20
CA ARG A 346 -18.59 2.46 16.01
C ARG A 346 -17.85 2.05 17.29
N ASP A 347 -18.35 1.05 18.01
CA ASP A 347 -17.69 0.52 19.20
C ASP A 347 -16.31 -0.07 18.87
N GLN A 348 -16.17 -0.72 17.71
CA GLN A 348 -14.90 -1.25 17.24
C GLN A 348 -13.91 -0.12 16.89
N ALA A 349 -14.37 0.94 16.22
CA ALA A 349 -13.56 2.12 15.92
C ALA A 349 -13.04 2.78 17.21
N GLU A 350 -13.89 2.96 18.22
CA GLU A 350 -13.49 3.55 19.51
C GLU A 350 -12.44 2.70 20.24
N ARG A 351 -12.55 1.36 20.16
CA ARG A 351 -11.53 0.45 20.71
C ARG A 351 -10.20 0.58 19.99
N HIS A 352 -10.21 0.65 18.66
CA HIS A 352 -8.98 0.84 17.87
C HIS A 352 -8.34 2.20 18.15
N GLU A 353 -9.13 3.27 18.31
CA GLU A 353 -8.63 4.59 18.68
C GLU A 353 -7.93 4.58 20.05
N LYS A 354 -8.53 3.95 21.06
CA LYS A 354 -7.91 3.76 22.39
C LYS A 354 -6.61 2.96 22.30
N HIS A 355 -6.57 1.92 21.47
CA HIS A 355 -5.35 1.15 21.22
C HIS A 355 -4.27 1.99 20.55
N LEU A 356 -4.59 2.76 19.51
CA LEU A 356 -3.66 3.65 18.82
C LEU A 356 -3.11 4.72 19.78
N LYS A 357 -3.95 5.29 20.64
CA LYS A 357 -3.49 6.25 21.64
C LYS A 357 -2.49 5.61 22.60
N SER A 358 -2.78 4.41 23.11
CA SER A 358 -1.88 3.69 24.01
C SER A 358 -0.56 3.29 23.35
N THR A 359 -0.58 2.82 22.09
CA THR A 359 0.64 2.47 21.36
C THR A 359 1.47 3.71 21.04
N ASN A 360 0.83 4.84 20.71
CA ASN A 360 1.53 6.10 20.45
C ASN A 360 2.17 6.66 21.73
N GLU A 361 1.50 6.55 22.89
CA GLU A 361 2.09 6.89 24.18
C GLU A 361 3.32 6.01 24.51
N LYS A 362 3.26 4.71 24.21
CA LYS A 362 4.42 3.80 24.35
C LYS A 362 5.56 4.19 23.41
N LEU A 363 5.25 4.48 22.15
CA LEU A 363 6.23 4.90 21.14
C LEU A 363 6.94 6.19 21.55
N ASN A 364 6.20 7.17 22.07
CA ASN A 364 6.78 8.42 22.57
C ASN A 364 7.72 8.18 23.75
N ARG A 365 7.35 7.32 24.71
CA ARG A 365 8.26 6.92 25.80
C ARG A 365 9.54 6.25 25.28
N PHE A 366 9.43 5.38 24.27
CA PHE A 366 10.61 4.77 23.64
C PHE A 366 11.49 5.79 22.93
N LYS A 367 10.90 6.76 22.22
CA LYS A 367 11.65 7.86 21.58
C LYS A 367 12.36 8.72 22.61
N GLU A 368 11.70 9.09 23.71
CA GLU A 368 12.31 9.85 24.81
C GLU A 368 13.47 9.07 25.45
N GLN A 369 13.30 7.77 25.70
CA GLN A 369 14.37 6.91 26.22
C GLN A 369 15.55 6.78 25.26
N TYR A 370 15.29 6.66 23.96
CA TYR A 370 16.32 6.60 22.93
C TYR A 370 17.11 7.90 22.84
N GLU A 371 16.42 9.04 22.78
CA GLU A 371 17.05 10.37 22.78
C GLU A 371 17.88 10.61 24.05
N GLN A 372 17.40 10.16 25.21
CA GLN A 372 18.18 10.25 26.45
C GLN A 372 19.45 9.40 26.39
N ARG A 373 19.36 8.14 25.95
CA ARG A 373 20.54 7.27 25.78
C ARG A 373 21.55 7.84 24.80
N LYS A 374 21.07 8.38 23.68
CA LYS A 374 21.91 9.03 22.69
C LYS A 374 22.66 10.22 23.29
N ARG A 375 21.99 11.07 24.09
CA ARG A 375 22.65 12.18 24.80
C ARG A 375 23.70 11.69 25.80
N ASP A 376 23.37 10.64 26.56
CA ASP A 376 24.31 10.06 27.54
C ASP A 376 25.55 9.48 26.84
N ASP A 377 25.37 8.82 25.68
CA ASP A 377 26.47 8.27 24.87
C ASP A 377 27.31 9.38 24.22
N ASP A 378 26.69 10.43 23.68
CA ASP A 378 27.38 11.61 23.16
C ASP A 378 28.20 12.32 24.25
N GLU A 379 27.68 12.41 25.48
CA GLU A 379 28.39 13.00 26.62
C GLU A 379 29.58 12.13 27.06
N ARG A 380 29.42 10.80 27.09
CA ARG A 380 30.53 9.86 27.34
C ARG A 380 31.61 9.97 26.28
N SER A 381 31.23 9.97 25.00
CA SER A 381 32.19 10.11 23.90
C SER A 381 32.99 11.41 24.00
N ARG A 382 32.33 12.53 24.31
CA ARG A 382 33.02 13.81 24.58
C ARG A 382 33.93 13.75 25.80
N GLN A 383 33.55 13.01 26.85
CA GLN A 383 34.41 12.83 28.01
C GLN A 383 35.66 12.03 27.66
N GLU A 384 35.51 10.93 26.92
CA GLU A 384 36.61 10.11 26.42
C GLU A 384 37.54 10.91 25.50
N GLU A 385 37.01 11.74 24.61
CA GLU A 385 37.82 12.64 23.77
C GLU A 385 38.64 13.63 24.60
N ARG A 386 38.06 14.19 25.68
CA ARG A 386 38.76 15.09 26.60
C ARG A 386 39.85 14.35 27.38
N GLU A 387 39.58 13.15 27.85
CA GLU A 387 40.56 12.31 28.54
C GLU A 387 41.69 11.90 27.61
N HIS A 388 41.39 11.46 26.40
CA HIS A 388 42.37 11.16 25.37
C HIS A 388 43.23 12.38 25.02
N SER A 389 42.62 13.55 24.85
CA SER A 389 43.35 14.81 24.60
C SER A 389 44.27 15.19 25.76
N ARG A 390 43.86 14.93 27.01
CA ARG A 390 44.72 15.13 28.19
C ARG A 390 45.90 14.17 28.20
N VAL A 391 45.67 12.89 27.89
CA VAL A 391 46.73 11.88 27.83
C VAL A 391 47.75 12.19 26.72
N LEU A 392 47.28 12.67 25.55
CA LEU A 392 48.17 13.13 24.49
C LEU A 392 49.03 14.32 24.93
N ALA A 393 48.44 15.30 25.61
CA ALA A 393 49.18 16.44 26.12
C ALA A 393 50.23 16.05 27.18
N THR A 394 49.93 15.08 28.06
CA THR A 394 50.93 14.56 29.01
C THR A 394 52.03 13.80 28.31
N LEU A 395 51.71 12.97 27.31
CA LEU A 395 52.70 12.25 26.51
C LEU A 395 53.63 13.20 25.75
N ASP A 396 53.11 14.29 25.19
CA ASP A 396 53.93 15.29 24.51
C ASP A 396 54.83 16.05 25.49
N GLN A 397 54.35 16.33 26.71
CA GLN A 397 55.17 16.92 27.76
C GLN A 397 56.28 15.97 28.22
N GLU A 398 55.97 14.69 28.43
CA GLU A 398 56.96 13.66 28.78
C GLU A 398 58.00 13.48 27.67
N LYS A 399 57.60 13.50 26.39
CA LYS A 399 58.54 13.48 25.26
C LYS A 399 59.49 14.67 25.27
N LEU A 400 58.99 15.88 25.53
CA LEU A 400 59.83 17.08 25.64
C LEU A 400 60.83 16.97 26.81
N GLU A 401 60.41 16.36 27.92
CA GLU A 401 61.29 16.12 29.06
C GLU A 401 62.35 15.07 28.75
N ILE A 402 61.99 13.97 28.06
CA ILE A 402 62.92 12.96 27.56
C ILE A 402 63.94 13.60 26.61
N GLU A 403 63.51 14.38 25.61
CA GLU A 403 64.42 15.07 24.69
C GLU A 403 65.39 16.01 25.41
N LYS A 404 64.93 16.67 26.48
CA LYS A 404 65.80 17.54 27.29
C LYS A 404 66.83 16.72 28.06
N LEU A 405 66.41 15.64 28.71
CA LEU A 405 67.31 14.73 29.41
C LEU A 405 68.33 14.11 28.45
N GLU A 406 67.92 13.72 27.24
CA GLU A 406 68.81 13.21 26.20
C GLU A 406 69.89 14.25 25.81
N ARG A 407 69.52 15.53 25.66
CA ARG A 407 70.49 16.61 25.43
C ARG A 407 71.44 16.78 26.61
N ASP A 408 70.92 16.84 27.84
CA ASP A 408 71.73 16.98 29.05
C ASP A 408 72.71 15.80 29.19
N THR A 409 72.27 14.56 28.88
CA THR A 409 73.17 13.39 28.86
C THR A 409 74.23 13.48 27.77
N ALA A 410 73.89 13.93 26.57
CA ALA A 410 74.86 14.11 25.49
C ALA A 410 75.89 15.20 25.82
N GLU A 411 75.49 16.28 26.50
CA GLU A 411 76.41 17.31 27.00
C GLU A 411 77.34 16.77 28.09
N LEU A 412 76.81 16.00 29.05
CA LEU A 412 77.62 15.35 30.08
C LEU A 412 78.61 14.34 29.48
N GLU A 413 78.20 13.55 28.50
CA GLU A 413 79.09 12.63 27.76
C GLU A 413 80.18 13.39 27.01
N ALA A 414 79.87 14.54 26.42
CA ALA A 414 80.86 15.39 25.76
C ALA A 414 81.89 15.96 26.77
N ILE A 415 81.42 16.47 27.92
CA ILE A 415 82.30 16.97 28.99
C ILE A 415 83.19 15.83 29.53
N ALA A 416 82.62 14.66 29.79
CA ALA A 416 83.36 13.50 30.27
C ALA A 416 84.42 13.04 29.25
N ASN A 417 84.10 13.04 27.95
CA ASN A 417 85.07 12.75 26.89
C ASN A 417 86.18 13.80 26.81
N ASP A 418 85.85 15.09 26.94
CA ASP A 418 86.85 16.17 26.96
C ASP A 418 87.78 16.05 28.18
N GLU A 419 87.25 15.72 29.37
CA GLU A 419 88.04 15.46 30.57
C GLU A 419 88.91 14.20 30.42
N MET A 420 88.38 13.13 29.82
CA MET A 420 89.16 11.93 29.49
C MET A 420 90.28 12.24 28.50
N HIS A 421 90.02 13.04 27.48
CA HIS A 421 91.04 13.49 26.52
C HIS A 421 92.08 14.40 27.19
N SER A 422 91.67 15.26 28.10
CA SER A 422 92.55 16.10 28.91
C SER A 422 93.45 15.26 29.82
N HIS A 423 92.88 14.30 30.55
CA HIS A 423 93.63 13.36 31.39
C HIS A 423 94.60 12.51 30.56
N ASN A 424 94.17 12.02 29.39
CA ASN A 424 95.05 11.28 28.49
C ASN A 424 96.20 12.13 27.96
N ARG A 425 95.98 13.43 27.69
CA ARG A 425 97.08 14.36 27.37
C ARG A 425 98.03 14.54 28.56
N GLN A 426 97.49 14.76 29.76
CA GLN A 426 98.32 14.92 30.97
C GLN A 426 99.13 13.66 31.26
N LEU A 427 98.54 12.47 31.10
CA LEU A 427 99.25 11.19 31.18
C LEU A 427 100.35 11.10 30.11
N GLY A 428 100.07 11.48 28.86
CA GLY A 428 101.07 11.53 27.79
C GLY A 428 102.18 12.55 28.03
N GLU A 429 101.90 13.68 28.69
CA GLU A 429 102.90 14.67 29.12
C GLU A 429 103.74 14.14 30.29
N LEU A 430 103.11 13.44 31.24
CA LEU A 430 103.79 12.78 32.35
C LEU A 430 104.73 11.68 31.84
N ASP A 431 104.26 10.86 30.90
CA ASP A 431 105.07 9.83 30.23
C ASP A 431 106.26 10.46 29.49
N ASN A 432 106.05 11.58 28.79
CA ASN A 432 107.13 12.32 28.15
C ASN A 432 108.11 12.93 29.17
N MET A 433 107.63 13.41 30.31
CA MET A 433 108.50 13.88 31.41
C MET A 433 109.28 12.73 32.04
N LEU A 434 108.65 11.57 32.25
CA LEU A 434 109.29 10.35 32.71
C LEU A 434 110.36 9.89 31.72
N LEU A 435 110.07 9.92 30.41
CA LEU A 435 111.05 9.61 29.36
C LEU A 435 112.23 10.58 29.37
N LYS A 436 111.99 11.88 29.59
CA LYS A 436 113.04 12.90 29.72
C LYS A 436 113.87 12.71 31.00
N LEU A 437 113.25 12.32 32.11
CA LEU A 437 113.93 11.98 33.36
C LEU A 437 114.76 10.71 33.21
N ILE A 438 114.23 9.67 32.58
CA ILE A 438 114.95 8.44 32.25
C ILE A 438 116.14 8.76 31.35
N ASN A 439 115.97 9.62 30.33
CA ASN A 439 117.06 10.05 29.46
C ASN A 439 118.08 10.96 30.17
N ALA A 440 117.66 11.81 31.12
CA ALA A 440 118.56 12.63 31.93
C ALA A 440 119.36 11.77 32.92
N VAL A 441 118.74 10.75 33.52
CA VAL A 441 119.41 9.75 34.38
C VAL A 441 120.38 8.91 33.54
N ASN A 442 120.01 8.46 32.34
CA ASN A 442 120.91 7.72 31.44
C ASN A 442 122.10 8.57 30.95
N ASN A 443 121.91 9.89 30.76
CA ASN A 443 122.97 10.79 30.28
C ASN A 443 123.84 11.41 31.40
N HIS A 444 123.55 11.15 32.68
CA HIS A 444 124.40 11.57 33.82
C HIS A 444 125.01 10.40 34.61
N TRP A 445 124.80 9.16 34.16
CA TRP A 445 125.28 7.94 34.82
C TRP A 445 126.23 7.10 33.94
N VAL A 446 127.21 7.78 33.33
CA VAL A 446 128.45 7.21 32.77
C VAL A 446 129.54 8.27 33.05
N PRO A 447 130.49 8.10 34.01
CA PRO A 447 131.31 6.90 34.18
C PRO A 447 131.66 6.60 35.67
N THR A 448 130.98 5.65 36.32
CA THR A 448 131.49 5.00 37.56
C THR A 448 130.96 3.57 37.75
N SER A 449 130.67 2.84 36.67
CA SER A 449 130.24 1.44 36.75
C SER A 449 131.36 0.41 36.50
N GLU A 450 132.64 0.80 36.66
CA GLU A 450 133.74 -0.16 36.83
C GLU A 450 133.90 -0.64 38.30
N SER A 451 133.02 -0.23 39.23
CA SER A 451 133.07 -0.67 40.64
C SER A 451 131.81 -1.38 41.18
N PHE A 452 130.79 -1.64 40.35
CA PHE A 452 129.56 -2.34 40.79
C PHE A 452 129.38 -3.74 40.18
N GLU A 453 130.17 -4.10 39.17
CA GLU A 453 130.22 -5.46 38.58
C GLU A 453 130.78 -6.54 39.53
N LYS A 454 131.21 -6.16 40.73
CA LYS A 454 131.74 -7.08 41.75
C LYS A 454 130.78 -7.34 42.94
N ALA A 455 129.59 -6.73 42.97
CA ALA A 455 128.69 -6.81 44.13
C ALA A 455 127.24 -7.30 43.86
N VAL A 456 126.80 -7.47 42.60
CA VAL A 456 125.42 -7.93 42.31
C VAL A 456 125.38 -9.31 41.65
N LYS A 457 126.53 -9.98 41.54
CA LYS A 457 126.65 -11.39 41.12
C LYS A 457 126.19 -12.41 42.18
N GLU A 458 125.56 -11.98 43.28
CA GLU A 458 125.12 -12.88 44.37
C GLU A 458 123.65 -12.77 44.82
N MET A 459 122.75 -12.02 44.17
CA MET A 459 121.33 -12.00 44.57
C MET A 459 120.32 -11.94 43.41
N VAL A 460 120.40 -12.87 42.44
CA VAL A 460 119.30 -13.13 41.50
C VAL A 460 119.09 -14.63 41.38
N ALA A 461 118.09 -15.15 42.09
CA ALA A 461 117.45 -16.40 41.76
C ALA A 461 115.97 -16.36 42.18
N VAL A 462 115.10 -16.64 41.19
CA VAL A 462 113.75 -17.22 41.31
C VAL A 462 112.54 -16.26 41.31
N ASN A 463 112.07 -16.00 40.08
CA ASN A 463 110.68 -15.94 39.54
C ASN A 463 109.67 -16.93 40.18
N PRO A 464 108.36 -16.97 39.85
CA PRO A 464 107.36 -15.97 39.42
C PRO A 464 105.97 -16.13 40.12
N SER A 465 104.97 -15.36 39.65
CA SER A 465 103.51 -15.67 39.56
C SER A 465 102.63 -15.82 40.82
N GLU A 466 101.63 -14.94 40.98
CA GLU A 466 100.20 -15.24 40.73
C GLU A 466 99.26 -14.02 41.01
N PRO A 467 98.05 -13.95 40.39
CA PRO A 467 97.19 -12.78 40.33
C PRO A 467 96.13 -12.73 41.45
N VAL A 468 95.81 -11.52 41.91
CA VAL A 468 94.74 -11.27 42.88
C VAL A 468 93.46 -10.87 42.15
N ALA A 469 92.39 -11.62 42.39
CA ALA A 469 91.02 -11.34 41.99
C ALA A 469 90.39 -10.25 42.88
N VAL A 470 89.62 -9.33 42.30
CA VAL A 470 88.73 -8.42 43.04
C VAL A 470 87.41 -8.23 42.28
N THR A 471 86.40 -8.92 42.78
CA THR A 471 84.97 -8.58 42.95
C THR A 471 84.28 -7.60 41.98
N THR A 472 83.29 -8.13 41.25
CA THR A 472 82.09 -7.39 40.84
C THR A 472 80.94 -7.82 41.74
N ASP A 473 80.33 -6.87 42.46
CA ASP A 473 79.00 -6.98 43.07
C ASP A 473 78.19 -5.73 42.70
N ASP A 474 76.95 -6.02 42.27
CA ASP A 474 75.68 -5.31 42.43
C ASP A 474 75.49 -3.87 41.91
N ASN A 475 74.68 -3.73 40.85
CA ASN A 475 73.21 -3.74 40.95
C ASN A 475 72.54 -3.90 39.57
#